data_AF-M7A4M3-F1
#
_entry.id   AF-M7A4M3-F1
#
_cell.length_a   1.000
_cell.length_b   1.000
_cell.length_c   1.000
_cell.angle_alpha   90.00
_cell.angle_beta   90.00
_cell.angle_gamma   90.00
#
_symmetry.space_group_name_H-M   'P 1'
#
loop_
_entity.id
_entity.type
_entity.pdbx_description
1 polymer ?
#
loop_
_entity_poly.entity_id
_entity_poly.type
_entity_poly.pdbx_seq_one_letter_code
_entity_poly.pdbx_strand_id
1 'polypeptide(L)'
;MDANITNEIELETIPEVKETQKNKYPSRDLLEGINLEKVKTKLNHFLDSKGFIDEELRLPDFASGLGLSTHQASYYLNQYLNMSFTDFLQFHRINEVKNMMRIKL
;
A
#
# COMPACT_ATOMS: atom_id res chain seq x y z
N MET A 1 -11.37 40.70 34.96
CA MET A 1 -10.99 39.42 35.59
C MET A 1 -11.14 38.38 34.51
N ASP A 2 -10.00 38.06 33.94
CA ASP A 2 -9.85 37.29 32.71
C ASP A 2 -10.20 35.82 32.97
N ALA A 3 -11.17 35.30 32.23
CA ALA A 3 -11.43 33.87 32.19
C ALA A 3 -10.54 33.26 31.10
N ASN A 4 -9.51 32.56 31.58
CA ASN A 4 -8.51 31.79 30.85
C ASN A 4 -9.14 30.90 29.75
N ILE A 5 -8.62 31.03 28.53
CA ILE A 5 -8.83 30.10 27.42
C ILE A 5 -7.66 29.13 27.44
N THR A 6 -7.88 27.91 27.93
CA THR A 6 -7.04 26.74 27.64
C THR A 6 -7.87 25.48 27.85
N ASN A 7 -8.59 25.06 26.81
CA ASN A 7 -9.02 23.66 26.70
C ASN A 7 -8.35 23.09 25.45
N GLU A 8 -7.27 22.37 25.72
CA GLU A 8 -6.60 21.46 24.80
C GLU A 8 -7.64 20.46 24.31
N ILE A 9 -7.96 20.49 23.02
CA ILE A 9 -8.81 19.48 22.40
C ILE A 9 -7.88 18.30 22.12
N GLU A 10 -7.92 17.30 23.00
CA GLU A 10 -7.34 15.99 22.77
C GLU A 10 -7.86 15.45 21.42
N LEU A 11 -6.93 15.21 20.49
CA LEU A 11 -7.20 14.48 19.26
C LEU A 11 -7.52 13.03 19.64
N GLU A 12 -8.79 12.72 19.84
CA GLU A 12 -9.26 11.35 19.92
C GLU A 12 -8.93 10.65 18.60
N THR A 13 -8.01 9.69 18.67
CA THR A 13 -7.67 8.79 17.57
C THR A 13 -8.90 7.99 17.17
N ILE A 14 -9.40 8.23 15.96
CA ILE A 14 -10.50 7.49 15.35
C ILE A 14 -10.10 6.01 15.27
N PRO A 15 -10.90 5.06 15.78
CA PRO A 15 -10.59 3.64 15.65
C PRO A 15 -10.72 3.22 14.19
N GLU A 16 -9.65 2.64 13.62
CA GLU A 16 -9.65 2.04 12.28
C GLU A 16 -10.52 0.78 12.28
N VAL A 17 -11.81 0.96 12.01
CA VAL A 17 -12.72 -0.14 11.73
C VAL A 17 -12.42 -0.63 10.31
N LYS A 18 -11.62 -1.69 10.19
CA LYS A 18 -11.50 -2.48 8.95
C LYS A 18 -12.79 -3.28 8.73
N GLU A 19 -13.84 -2.59 8.31
CA GLU A 19 -15.07 -3.21 7.83
C GLU A 19 -14.77 -3.92 6.50
N THR A 20 -14.59 -5.24 6.58
CA THR A 20 -14.61 -6.11 5.41
C THR A 20 -16.04 -6.14 4.88
N GLN A 21 -16.31 -5.29 3.88
CA GLN A 21 -17.59 -5.32 3.16
C GLN A 21 -17.77 -6.71 2.55
N LYS A 22 -18.60 -7.54 3.18
CA LYS A 22 -19.02 -8.84 2.66
C LYS A 22 -19.94 -8.58 1.46
N ASN A 23 -19.34 -8.60 0.27
CA ASN A 23 -20.08 -8.51 -0.99
C ASN A 23 -21.07 -9.68 -1.12
N LYS A 24 -22.31 -9.36 -1.50
CA LYS A 24 -23.48 -10.26 -1.62
C LYS A 24 -23.42 -11.20 -2.85
N TYR A 25 -22.27 -11.28 -3.51
CA TYR A 25 -22.02 -12.08 -4.72
C TYR A 25 -20.74 -12.89 -4.52
N PRO A 26 -20.61 -14.09 -5.14
CA PRO A 26 -19.36 -14.83 -5.08
C PRO A 26 -18.24 -13.92 -5.58
N SER A 27 -17.17 -13.80 -4.78
CA SER A 27 -15.99 -13.02 -5.10
C SER A 27 -15.46 -13.46 -6.46
N ARG A 28 -15.71 -12.68 -7.51
CA ARG A 28 -15.14 -12.94 -8.83
C ARG A 28 -13.62 -12.79 -8.66
N ASP A 29 -12.87 -13.83 -9.00
CA ASP A 29 -11.41 -13.72 -9.01
C ASP A 29 -11.03 -12.67 -10.06
N LEU A 30 -10.59 -11.50 -9.59
CA LEU A 30 -10.29 -10.37 -10.47
C LEU A 30 -9.03 -10.62 -11.31
N LEU A 31 -8.27 -11.66 -10.98
CA LEU A 31 -7.07 -12.08 -11.70
C LEU A 31 -7.29 -13.33 -12.54
N GLU A 32 -8.54 -13.77 -12.73
CA GLU A 32 -8.84 -14.84 -13.67
C GLU A 32 -8.28 -14.50 -15.07
N GLY A 33 -7.49 -15.42 -15.64
CA GLY A 33 -6.82 -15.22 -16.93
C GLY A 33 -5.55 -14.35 -16.89
N ILE A 34 -5.16 -13.80 -15.75
CA ILE A 34 -3.89 -13.09 -15.58
C ILE A 34 -2.74 -14.07 -15.36
N ASN A 35 -1.65 -13.88 -16.08
CA ASN A 35 -0.41 -14.62 -15.84
C ASN A 35 0.30 -14.07 -14.59
N LEU A 36 0.06 -14.72 -13.44
CA LEU A 36 0.60 -14.32 -12.13
C LEU A 36 2.14 -14.38 -12.05
N GLU A 37 2.77 -15.32 -12.77
CA GLU A 37 4.24 -15.37 -12.83
C GLU A 37 4.81 -14.12 -13.48
N LYS A 38 4.19 -13.64 -14.57
CA LYS A 38 4.59 -12.38 -15.21
C LYS A 38 4.39 -11.18 -14.29
N VAL A 39 3.30 -11.14 -13.52
CA VAL A 39 3.06 -10.10 -12.51
C VAL A 39 4.16 -10.13 -11.45
N LYS A 40 4.50 -11.31 -10.93
CA LYS A 40 5.56 -11.48 -9.94
C LYS A 40 6.94 -11.06 -10.47
N THR A 41 7.28 -11.41 -11.72
CA THR A 41 8.53 -10.95 -12.35
C THR A 41 8.59 -9.42 -12.41
N LYS A 42 7.50 -8.77 -12.82
CA LYS A 42 7.43 -7.31 -12.89
C LYS A 42 7.47 -6.65 -11.51
N LEU A 43 6.84 -7.25 -10.51
CA LEU A 43 6.91 -6.80 -9.12
C LEU A 43 8.35 -6.85 -8.60
N ASN A 44 9.05 -7.96 -8.82
CA ASN A 44 10.45 -8.08 -8.43
C ASN A 44 11.32 -7.00 -9.11
N HIS A 45 11.13 -6.78 -10.41
CA HIS A 45 11.83 -5.71 -11.11
C HIS A 45 11.53 -4.32 -10.54
N PHE A 46 10.26 -4.04 -10.19
CA PHE A 46 9.87 -2.79 -9.52
C PHE A 46 10.58 -2.61 -8.16
N LEU A 47 10.72 -3.69 -7.39
CA LEU A 47 11.43 -3.67 -6.09
C LEU A 47 12.94 -3.50 -6.28
N ASP A 48 13.54 -4.19 -7.23
CA ASP A 48 14.98 -4.12 -7.53
C ASP A 48 15.40 -2.73 -8.01
N SER A 49 14.56 -2.11 -8.84
CA SER A 49 14.75 -0.72 -9.30
C SER A 49 14.39 0.34 -8.24
N LYS A 50 13.93 -0.10 -7.06
CA LYS A 50 13.45 0.76 -5.97
C LYS A 50 12.40 1.76 -6.42
N GLY A 51 11.49 1.34 -7.30
CA GLY A 51 10.41 2.21 -7.81
C GLY A 51 9.53 2.79 -6.71
N PHE A 52 9.51 2.21 -5.51
CA PHE A 52 8.80 2.71 -4.34
C PHE A 52 9.40 4.00 -3.73
N ILE A 53 10.60 4.44 -4.14
CA ILE A 53 11.20 5.69 -3.66
C ILE A 53 10.52 6.92 -4.25
N ASP A 54 9.92 6.80 -5.44
CA ASP A 54 9.21 7.91 -6.07
C ASP A 54 8.03 8.38 -5.19
N GLU A 55 8.07 9.65 -4.79
CA GLU A 55 7.08 10.28 -3.91
C GLU A 55 5.74 10.50 -4.62
N GLU A 56 5.75 10.66 -5.94
CA GLU A 56 4.56 10.85 -6.76
C GLU A 56 3.93 9.53 -7.25
N LEU A 57 4.52 8.38 -6.87
CA LEU A 57 4.03 7.07 -7.28
C LEU A 57 2.61 6.81 -6.74
N ARG A 58 1.66 6.62 -7.65
CA ARG A 58 0.27 6.25 -7.33
C ARG A 58 -0.05 4.83 -7.76
N LEU A 59 -1.15 4.29 -7.24
CA LEU A 59 -1.62 2.95 -7.55
C LEU A 59 -1.80 2.70 -9.07
N PRO A 60 -2.35 3.62 -9.90
CA PRO A 60 -2.45 3.40 -11.34
C PRO A 60 -1.10 3.26 -12.04
N ASP A 61 -0.10 4.02 -11.60
CA ASP A 61 1.26 4.00 -12.16
C ASP A 61 1.93 2.65 -11.81
N PHE A 62 1.81 2.23 -10.55
CA PHE A 62 2.24 0.90 -10.09
C PHE A 62 1.54 -0.25 -10.84
N ALA A 63 0.21 -0.17 -11.00
CA ALA A 63 -0.58 -1.18 -11.70
C ALA A 63 -0.14 -1.33 -13.16
N SER A 64 0.09 -0.20 -13.83
CA SER A 64 0.59 -0.16 -15.21
C SER A 64 1.94 -0.87 -15.35
N GLY A 65 2.86 -0.64 -14.39
CA GLY A 65 4.13 -1.36 -14.31
C GLY A 65 3.95 -2.88 -14.25
N LEU A 66 3.00 -3.35 -13.42
CA LEU A 66 2.66 -4.78 -13.31
C LEU A 66 1.88 -5.33 -14.52
N GLY A 67 1.34 -4.46 -15.39
CA GLY A 67 0.45 -4.87 -16.47
C GLY A 67 -0.93 -5.31 -15.97
N LEU A 68 -1.40 -4.66 -14.91
CA LEU A 68 -2.70 -4.85 -14.30
C LEU A 68 -3.54 -3.58 -14.43
N SER A 69 -4.86 -3.70 -14.34
CA SER A 69 -5.70 -2.54 -14.00
C SER A 69 -5.50 -2.11 -12.54
N THR A 70 -5.86 -0.87 -12.21
CA THR A 70 -5.79 -0.33 -10.85
C THR A 70 -6.50 -1.22 -9.81
N HIS A 71 -7.69 -1.72 -10.14
CA HIS A 71 -8.44 -2.60 -9.26
C HIS A 71 -7.78 -3.97 -9.10
N GLN A 72 -7.23 -4.53 -10.17
CA GLN A 72 -6.49 -5.78 -10.13
C GLN A 72 -5.21 -5.67 -9.30
N ALA A 73 -4.49 -4.54 -9.39
CA ALA A 73 -3.31 -4.33 -8.56
C ALA A 73 -3.68 -4.23 -7.07
N SER A 74 -4.73 -3.48 -6.73
CA SER A 74 -5.23 -3.43 -5.35
C SER A 74 -5.67 -4.82 -4.84
N TYR A 75 -6.40 -5.57 -5.68
CA TYR A 75 -6.81 -6.93 -5.36
C TYR A 75 -5.60 -7.87 -5.19
N TYR A 76 -4.62 -7.80 -6.08
CA TYR A 76 -3.39 -8.59 -6.03
C TYR A 76 -2.61 -8.33 -4.74
N LEU A 77 -2.39 -7.06 -4.37
CA LEU A 77 -1.72 -6.71 -3.12
C LEU A 77 -2.45 -7.26 -1.90
N ASN A 78 -3.77 -7.09 -1.84
CA ASN A 78 -4.57 -7.56 -0.70
C ASN A 78 -4.63 -9.09 -0.62
N GLN A 79 -4.75 -9.79 -1.75
CA GLN A 79 -4.91 -11.25 -1.73
C GLN A 79 -3.58 -12.00 -1.61
N TYR A 80 -2.51 -11.52 -2.26
CA TYR A 80 -1.24 -12.26 -2.33
C TYR A 80 -0.19 -11.74 -1.37
N LEU A 81 -0.22 -10.44 -1.04
CA LEU A 81 0.73 -9.83 -0.09
C LEU A 81 0.07 -9.49 1.24
N ASN A 82 -1.26 -9.55 1.35
CA ASN A 82 -2.03 -9.16 2.52
C ASN A 82 -1.73 -7.71 2.97
N MET A 83 -1.59 -6.81 2.00
CA MET A 83 -1.24 -5.41 2.22
C MET A 83 -2.08 -4.49 1.33
N SER A 84 -2.45 -3.32 1.86
CA SER A 84 -2.91 -2.22 1.00
C SER A 84 -1.74 -1.64 0.19
N PHE A 85 -2.02 -0.85 -0.84
CA PHE A 85 -0.99 -0.15 -1.59
C PHE A 85 -0.15 0.80 -0.71
N THR A 86 -0.81 1.52 0.20
CA THR A 86 -0.15 2.43 1.13
C THR A 86 0.78 1.68 2.08
N ASP A 87 0.30 0.57 2.66
CA ASP A 87 1.12 -0.28 3.54
C ASP A 87 2.33 -0.85 2.80
N PHE A 88 2.12 -1.30 1.56
CA PHE A 88 3.17 -1.85 0.70
C PHE A 88 4.28 -0.82 0.48
N LEU A 89 3.94 0.41 0.08
CA LEU A 89 4.93 1.47 -0.08
C LEU A 89 5.64 1.81 1.23
N GLN A 90 4.89 1.98 2.32
CA GLN A 90 5.46 2.38 3.59
C GLN A 90 6.42 1.33 4.13
N PHE A 91 6.08 0.05 4.03
CA PHE A 91 6.96 -1.05 4.42
C PHE A 91 8.30 -0.99 3.69
N HIS A 92 8.29 -0.86 2.36
CA HIS A 92 9.53 -0.81 1.57
C HIS A 92 10.34 0.46 1.82
N ARG A 93 9.69 1.64 1.92
CA ARG A 93 10.36 2.92 2.22
C ARG A 93 11.02 2.91 3.60
N ILE A 94 10.33 2.43 4.63
CA ILE A 94 10.89 2.33 6.00
C ILE A 94 12.07 1.37 6.03
N ASN A 95 11.96 0.21 5.36
CA ASN A 95 13.04 -0.76 5.32
C ASN A 95 14.26 -0.23 4.57
N GLU A 96 14.06 0.51 3.49
CA GLU A 96 15.14 1.19 2.78
C GLU A 96 15.87 2.19 3.68
N VAL A 97 15.14 3.03 4.44
CA VAL A 97 15.73 3.96 5.41
C VAL A 97 16.52 3.21 6.48
N LYS A 98 15.97 2.14 7.05
CA LYS A 98 16.67 1.30 8.03
C LYS A 98 17.98 0.71 7.47
N ASN A 99 17.97 0.28 6.21
CA ASN A 99 19.15 -0.24 5.54
C ASN A 99 20.21 0.86 5.35
N MET A 100 19.80 2.06 4.91
CA MET A 100 20.70 3.21 4.78
C MET A 100 21.32 3.62 6.12
N MET A 101 20.56 3.56 7.22
CA MET A 101 21.07 3.88 8.55
C MET A 101 22.06 2.83 9.08
N ARG A 102 21.82 1.54 8.81
CA ARG A 102 22.75 0.46 9.19
C ARG A 102 24.09 0.54 8.49
N ILE A 103 24.11 0.97 7.22
CA ILE A 103 25.35 1.10 6.44
C ILE A 103 26.19 2.31 6.91
N LYS A 104 25.58 3.29 7.56
CA LYS A 104 26.24 4.53 8.02
C LYS A 104 26.84 4.44 9.43
N LEU A 105 26.71 3.31 10.12
CA LEU A 105 27.33 3.04 11.43
C LEU A 105 28.47 2.03 11.26
#